data_AF-A0A3D5FHA3-F1
#
_entry.id   AF-A0A3D5FHA3-F1
#
_cell.length_a   1.000
_cell.length_b   1.000
_cell.length_c   1.000
_cell.angle_alpha   90.00
_cell.angle_beta   90.00
_cell.angle_gamma   90.00
#
_symmetry.space_group_name_H-M   'P 1'
#
loop_
_entity.id
_entity.type
_entity.pdbx_description
1 polymer ?
#
loop_
_entity_poly.entity_id
_entity_poly.type
_entity_poly.pdbx_seq_one_letter_code
_entity_poly.pdbx_strand_id
1 'polypeptide(L)'
;CFFVTDFLARHFERLVFRGLGLHNFPQLRDTYFGRYKKLVYLAQSDDDELLSCAQTAATSIGLDLEVRKTGFGEYETFLASH
;
A
#
# COMPACT_ATOMS: atom_id res chain seq x y z
N CYS A 1 -11.21 0.51 3.76
CA CYS A 1 -9.96 0.67 3.00
C CYS A 1 -8.97 -0.40 3.43
N PHE A 2 -8.06 -0.81 2.54
CA PHE A 2 -6.96 -1.73 2.84
C PHE A 2 -5.67 -0.92 2.99
N PHE A 3 -4.98 -1.03 4.11
CA PHE A 3 -3.82 -0.18 4.41
C PHE A 3 -2.51 -0.88 4.06
N VAL A 4 -1.58 -0.15 3.43
CA VAL A 4 -0.22 -0.63 3.17
C VAL A 4 0.80 0.39 3.64
N THR A 5 1.89 -0.08 4.24
CA THR A 5 3.07 0.71 4.59
C THR A 5 4.16 0.51 3.54
N ASP A 6 5.28 1.24 3.62
CA ASP A 6 6.44 1.08 2.73
C ASP A 6 6.90 -0.37 2.59
N PHE A 7 7.01 -1.08 3.72
CA PHE A 7 7.38 -2.49 3.75
C PHE A 7 6.38 -3.36 2.97
N LEU A 8 5.09 -3.14 3.21
CA LEU A 8 4.04 -3.94 2.58
C LEU A 8 3.89 -3.60 1.09
N ALA A 9 4.05 -2.33 0.70
CA ALA A 9 4.07 -1.91 -0.69
C ALA A 9 5.22 -2.59 -1.45
N ARG A 10 6.45 -2.54 -0.91
CA ARG A 10 7.65 -3.15 -1.51
C ARG A 10 7.55 -4.67 -1.65
N HIS A 11 6.85 -5.33 -0.74
CA HIS A 11 6.75 -6.80 -0.70
C HIS A 11 5.36 -7.34 -1.04
N PHE A 12 4.48 -6.49 -1.59
CA PHE A 12 3.07 -6.81 -1.81
C PHE A 12 2.89 -8.07 -2.64
N GLU A 13 3.65 -8.21 -3.73
CA GLU A 13 3.57 -9.37 -4.62
C GLU A 13 3.89 -10.67 -3.87
N ARG A 14 4.95 -10.70 -3.06
CA ARG A 14 5.35 -11.91 -2.35
C ARG A 14 4.44 -12.22 -1.16
N LEU A 15 4.08 -11.22 -0.36
CA LEU A 15 3.37 -11.43 0.90
C LEU A 15 1.86 -11.54 0.72
N VAL A 16 1.27 -10.68 -0.12
CA VAL A 16 -0.18 -10.62 -0.31
C VAL A 16 -0.56 -11.42 -1.54
N PHE A 17 0.03 -11.11 -2.69
CA PHE A 17 -0.43 -11.71 -3.95
C PHE A 17 -0.14 -13.21 -4.02
N ARG A 18 1.12 -13.61 -3.76
CA ARG A 18 1.51 -15.02 -3.69
C ARG A 18 1.06 -15.69 -2.40
N GLY A 19 1.18 -15.00 -1.26
CA GLY A 19 0.78 -15.54 0.04
C GLY A 19 -0.71 -15.91 0.13
N LEU A 20 -1.59 -15.17 -0.53
CA LEU A 20 -3.03 -15.48 -0.62
C LEU A 20 -3.39 -16.36 -1.82
N GLY A 21 -2.41 -16.81 -2.60
CA GLY A 21 -2.62 -17.69 -3.76
C GLY A 21 -3.35 -17.02 -4.93
N LEU A 22 -3.35 -15.68 -5.02
CA LEU A 22 -4.08 -14.94 -6.06
C LEU A 22 -3.57 -15.24 -7.48
N HIS A 23 -2.32 -15.68 -7.60
CA HIS A 23 -1.75 -16.14 -8.87
C HIS A 23 -2.44 -17.39 -9.42
N ASN A 24 -2.78 -18.34 -8.54
CA ASN A 24 -3.38 -19.62 -8.93
C ASN A 24 -4.91 -19.60 -8.85
N PHE A 25 -5.47 -18.73 -8.01
CA PHE A 25 -6.90 -18.63 -7.74
C PHE A 25 -7.36 -17.16 -7.78
N PRO A 26 -7.49 -16.56 -8.98
CA PRO A 26 -7.87 -15.16 -9.13
C PRO A 26 -9.25 -14.84 -8.52
N GLN A 27 -10.15 -15.82 -8.43
CA GLN A 27 -11.46 -15.67 -7.76
C GLN A 27 -11.35 -15.30 -6.28
N LEU A 28 -10.24 -15.60 -5.61
CA LEU A 28 -10.02 -15.23 -4.21
C LEU A 28 -9.86 -13.72 -4.03
N ARG A 29 -9.52 -12.99 -5.10
CA ARG A 29 -9.42 -11.53 -5.07
C ARG A 29 -10.73 -10.90 -4.58
N ASP A 30 -11.87 -11.33 -5.11
CA ASP A 30 -13.16 -10.78 -4.69
C ASP A 30 -13.55 -11.24 -3.28
N THR A 31 -13.16 -12.46 -2.90
CA THR A 31 -13.35 -12.96 -1.53
C THR A 31 -12.59 -12.10 -0.50
N TYR A 32 -11.34 -11.75 -0.77
CA TYR A 32 -10.51 -10.98 0.15
C TYR A 32 -10.75 -9.47 0.05
N PHE A 33 -10.90 -8.94 -1.16
CA PHE A 33 -10.87 -7.51 -1.43
C PHE A 33 -12.22 -6.91 -1.87
N GLY A 34 -13.24 -7.72 -2.13
CA GLY A 34 -14.51 -7.25 -2.73
C GLY A 34 -15.31 -6.25 -1.86
N ARG A 35 -15.06 -6.20 -0.56
CA ARG A 35 -15.66 -5.21 0.38
C ARG A 35 -14.82 -3.94 0.52
N TYR A 36 -13.61 -3.92 -0.02
CA TYR A 36 -12.76 -2.75 -0.02
C TYR A 36 -12.96 -1.96 -1.31
N LYS A 37 -12.84 -0.64 -1.22
CA LYS A 37 -12.91 0.27 -2.37
C LYS A 37 -11.57 0.95 -2.67
N LYS A 38 -10.72 1.03 -1.65
CA LYS A 38 -9.45 1.76 -1.71
C LYS A 38 -8.34 0.99 -1.03
N LEU A 39 -7.15 1.05 -1.61
CA LEU A 39 -5.87 0.76 -0.98
C LEU A 39 -5.26 2.10 -0.56
N VAL A 40 -5.04 2.27 0.75
CA VAL A 40 -4.46 3.47 1.33
C VAL A 40 -2.99 3.19 1.63
N TYR A 41 -2.09 3.81 0.87
CA TYR A 41 -0.65 3.74 1.08
C TYR A 41 -0.20 4.81 2.09
N LEU A 42 0.32 4.35 3.23
CA LEU A 42 0.88 5.15 4.32
C LEU A 42 2.38 5.32 4.07
N ALA A 43 2.75 6.37 3.31
CA ALA A 43 4.12 6.64 2.88
C ALA A 43 4.90 7.34 3.99
N GLN A 44 6.02 6.78 4.44
CA GLN A 44 6.88 7.42 5.45
C GLN A 44 7.99 8.28 4.84
N SER A 45 8.30 8.06 3.56
CA SER A 45 9.28 8.79 2.77
C SER A 45 8.71 9.23 1.42
N ASP A 46 9.41 10.15 0.76
CA ASP A 46 9.19 10.51 -0.65
C ASP A 46 10.06 9.62 -1.54
N ASP A 47 9.61 8.39 -1.77
CA ASP A 47 10.26 7.40 -2.63
C ASP A 47 9.32 7.00 -3.78
N ASP A 48 9.68 7.39 -4.99
CA ASP A 48 8.91 7.12 -6.21
C ASP A 48 8.82 5.62 -6.54
N GLU A 49 9.80 4.81 -6.14
CA GLU A 49 9.73 3.36 -6.32
C GLU A 49 8.64 2.76 -5.44
N LEU A 50 8.55 3.20 -4.18
CA LEU A 50 7.51 2.74 -3.27
C LEU A 50 6.12 3.17 -3.72
N LEU A 51 5.98 4.38 -4.27
CA LEU A 51 4.74 4.84 -4.87
C LEU A 51 4.32 3.96 -6.06
N SER A 52 5.27 3.62 -6.94
CA SER A 52 5.03 2.71 -8.06
C SER A 52 4.64 1.30 -7.59
N CYS A 53 5.28 0.79 -6.54
CA CYS A 53 4.90 -0.48 -5.91
C CYS A 53 3.47 -0.43 -5.35
N ALA A 54 3.09 0.64 -4.65
CA ALA A 54 1.73 0.80 -4.12
C ALA A 54 0.67 0.90 -5.23
N GLN A 55 0.98 1.59 -6.33
CA GLN A 55 0.10 1.67 -7.50
C GLN A 55 -0.09 0.30 -8.15
N THR A 56 1.00 -0.45 -8.33
CA THR A 56 0.95 -1.81 -8.89
C THR A 56 0.14 -2.74 -7.97
N ALA A 57 0.33 -2.64 -6.65
CA ALA A 57 -0.43 -3.37 -5.66
C ALA A 57 -1.93 -3.09 -5.78
N ALA A 58 -2.33 -1.82 -5.78
CA ALA A 58 -3.73 -1.39 -5.89
C ALA A 58 -4.39 -1.94 -7.18
N THR A 59 -3.71 -1.80 -8.32
CA THR A 59 -4.16 -2.33 -9.61
C THR A 59 -4.32 -3.84 -9.59
N SER A 60 -3.36 -4.57 -8.98
CA SER A 60 -3.38 -6.04 -8.96
C SER A 60 -4.57 -6.65 -8.19
N ILE A 61 -5.10 -5.92 -7.20
CA ILE A 61 -6.28 -6.33 -6.43
C ILE A 61 -7.56 -5.57 -6.83
N GLY A 62 -7.47 -4.62 -7.76
CA GLY A 62 -8.59 -3.85 -8.29
C GLY A 62 -9.17 -2.86 -7.30
N LEU A 63 -8.32 -2.16 -6.54
CA LEU A 63 -8.73 -1.09 -5.62
C LEU A 63 -8.15 0.25 -6.08
N ASP A 64 -8.84 1.35 -5.76
CA ASP A 64 -8.31 2.69 -6.01
C ASP A 64 -7.16 3.01 -5.06
N LEU A 65 -6.07 3.58 -5.57
CA LEU A 65 -4.95 4.02 -4.74
C LEU A 65 -5.26 5.38 -4.09
N GLU A 66 -5.04 5.47 -2.78
CA GLU A 66 -4.99 6.71 -2.03
C GLU A 66 -3.65 6.78 -1.28
N VAL A 67 -2.87 7.83 -1.48
CA VAL A 67 -1.57 8.00 -0.82
C VAL A 67 -1.70 8.99 0.32
N ARG A 68 -1.23 8.60 1.50
CA ARG A 68 -1.16 9.44 2.69
C ARG A 68 0.27 9.44 3.20
N LYS A 69 0.87 10.61 3.25
CA LYS A 69 2.16 10.77 3.92
C LYS A 69 1.95 10.64 5.43
N THR A 70 2.59 9.65 6.03
CA THR A 70 2.61 9.36 7.46
C THR A 70 4.06 9.35 7.90
N GLY A 71 4.62 10.52 8.14
CA GLY A 71 5.99 10.68 8.59
C GLY A 71 6.09 11.69 9.71
N PHE A 72 7.27 11.75 10.33
CA PHE A 72 7.68 12.73 11.32
C PHE A 72 7.72 14.17 10.75
N GLY A 73 7.05 14.50 9.64
CA GLY A 73 7.08 15.86 9.07
C GLY A 73 6.67 16.94 10.08
N GLU A 74 5.77 16.62 11.01
CA GLU A 74 5.43 17.50 12.14
C GLU A 74 6.52 17.53 13.23
N TYR A 75 7.22 16.42 13.48
CA TYR A 75 8.29 16.33 14.47
C TYR A 75 9.64 16.90 14.00
N GLU A 76 9.99 16.80 12.71
CA GLU A 76 11.12 17.50 12.12
C GLU A 76 10.86 19.00 12.09
N THR A 77 9.62 19.43 11.80
CA THR A 77 9.20 20.83 11.97
C THR A 77 9.29 21.28 13.43
N PHE A 78 8.96 20.40 14.39
CA PHE A 78 9.08 20.66 15.82
C PHE A 78 10.54 20.74 16.30
N LEU A 79 11.44 19.91 15.77
CA LEU A 79 12.87 19.94 16.11
C LEU A 79 13.63 21.07 15.39
N ALA A 80 13.21 21.49 14.20
CA ALA A 80 13.81 22.61 13.47
C ALA A 80 13.37 23.99 14.01
N SER A 81 12.39 24.04 14.91
CA SER A 81 11.88 25.27 15.53
C SER A 81 12.37 25.48 16.97
N HIS A 82 13.43 24.78 17.40
CA HIS A 82 14.10 24.96 18.69
C HIS A 82 15.61 25.13 18.56
#